data_AF-G8S7T1-F1
#
_entry.id   AF-G8S7T1-F1
#
_cell.length_a   1.000
_cell.length_b   1.000
_cell.length_c   1.000
_cell.angle_alpha   90.00
_cell.angle_beta   90.00
_cell.angle_gamma   90.00
#
_symmetry.space_group_name_H-M   'P 1'
#
loop_
_entity.id
_entity.type
_entity.pdbx_description
1 polymer ?
#
loop_
_entity_poly.entity_id
_entity_poly.type
_entity_poly.pdbx_seq_one_letter_code
_entity_poly.pdbx_strand_id
1 'polypeptide(L)'
;MRPIVTRTALVLAVGAGIAATIAAGQPEITKAGLEKALVPTFTNLYIQQAGILGIPGITSQSIGASTNCDKGGPKIADTGAGPNWVCMMSWIDNHGQHQDGKFEVTVHTDATYVAGGPSKIVGLATITDKQGRDVRNPVFEFDGVITTNS
;
A
#
# COMPACT_ATOMS: atom_id res chain seq x y z
N MET A 1 -2.33 -74.49 -39.55
CA MET A 1 -3.73 -74.43 -39.07
C MET A 1 -3.83 -73.30 -38.06
N ARG A 2 -4.67 -72.28 -38.32
CA ARG A 2 -5.01 -71.19 -37.39
C ARG A 2 -6.14 -71.67 -36.46
N PRO A 3 -6.15 -71.23 -35.19
CA PRO A 3 -7.40 -70.90 -34.52
C PRO A 3 -7.54 -69.38 -34.35
N ILE A 4 -8.76 -68.92 -34.60
CA ILE A 4 -9.28 -67.56 -34.39
C ILE A 4 -9.72 -67.42 -32.91
N VAL A 5 -10.17 -66.23 -32.53
CA VAL A 5 -10.85 -65.78 -31.30
C VAL A 5 -9.86 -65.40 -30.18
N THR A 6 -9.87 -64.21 -29.57
CA THR A 6 -10.99 -63.34 -29.20
C THR A 6 -10.53 -61.89 -29.06
N ARG A 7 -11.31 -60.93 -29.59
CA ARG A 7 -11.14 -59.50 -29.28
C ARG A 7 -11.72 -59.24 -27.90
N THR A 8 -10.89 -58.85 -26.94
CA THR A 8 -11.35 -58.35 -25.64
C THR A 8 -10.87 -56.91 -25.50
N ALA A 9 -11.80 -55.97 -25.59
CA ALA A 9 -11.56 -54.57 -25.26
C ALA A 9 -11.55 -54.43 -23.73
N LEU A 10 -10.53 -53.76 -23.18
CA LEU A 10 -10.55 -53.29 -21.80
C LEU A 10 -10.32 -51.77 -21.82
N VAL A 11 -11.38 -51.05 -21.50
CA VAL A 11 -11.38 -49.61 -21.20
C VAL A 11 -11.11 -49.48 -19.69
N LEU A 12 -10.36 -48.43 -19.31
CA LEU A 12 -10.25 -47.75 -17.98
C LEU A 12 -8.82 -47.73 -17.40
N ALA A 13 -8.21 -46.55 -17.42
CA ALA A 13 -7.70 -45.90 -16.20
C ALA A 13 -7.38 -44.42 -16.47
N VAL A 14 -8.11 -43.55 -15.79
CA VAL A 14 -7.94 -42.10 -15.68
C VAL A 14 -6.99 -41.80 -14.52
N GLY A 15 -6.18 -40.74 -14.64
CA GLY A 15 -5.53 -40.04 -13.51
C GLY A 15 -4.06 -40.44 -13.28
N ALA A 16 -3.14 -39.55 -12.94
CA ALA A 16 -3.27 -38.22 -12.35
C ALA A 16 -2.12 -37.32 -12.82
N GLY A 17 -2.45 -36.19 -13.44
CA GLY A 17 -1.53 -35.05 -13.49
C GLY A 17 -1.56 -34.35 -12.14
N ILE A 18 -0.45 -34.36 -11.40
CA ILE A 18 -0.31 -33.51 -10.22
C ILE A 18 -0.08 -32.09 -10.74
N ALA A 19 -1.17 -31.37 -11.02
CA ALA A 19 -1.10 -29.93 -11.10
C ALA A 19 -0.98 -29.41 -9.66
N ALA A 20 0.26 -29.22 -9.20
CA ALA A 20 0.50 -28.44 -8.00
C ALA A 20 0.16 -26.98 -8.33
N THR A 21 -1.10 -26.61 -8.16
CA THR A 21 -1.50 -25.20 -8.10
C THR A 21 -0.89 -24.64 -6.84
N ILE A 22 0.23 -23.92 -6.98
CA ILE A 22 0.70 -23.00 -5.94
C ILE A 22 -0.44 -21.99 -5.80
N ALA A 23 -1.27 -22.17 -4.77
CA ALA A 23 -2.19 -21.11 -4.38
C ALA A 23 -1.30 -19.98 -3.88
N ALA A 24 -0.99 -19.03 -4.76
CA ALA A 24 -0.47 -17.75 -4.33
C ALA A 24 -1.55 -17.19 -3.40
N GLY A 25 -1.33 -17.32 -2.09
CA GLY A 25 -2.22 -16.77 -1.08
C GLY A 25 -2.41 -15.29 -1.36
N GLN A 26 -3.60 -14.77 -1.08
CA GLN A 26 -3.82 -13.32 -1.14
C GLN A 26 -2.81 -12.64 -0.20
N PRO A 27 -2.22 -11.50 -0.60
CA PRO A 27 -1.30 -10.77 0.26
C PRO A 27 -1.97 -10.48 1.61
N GLU A 28 -1.29 -10.84 2.70
CA GLU A 28 -1.78 -10.59 4.05
C GLU A 28 -1.74 -9.09 4.34
N ILE A 29 -2.92 -8.47 4.44
CA ILE A 29 -3.07 -7.07 4.83
C ILE A 29 -3.05 -7.01 6.36
N THR A 30 -1.96 -6.47 6.90
CA THR A 30 -1.77 -6.28 8.35
C THR A 30 -1.42 -4.83 8.65
N LYS A 31 -1.60 -4.42 9.90
CA LYS A 31 -1.08 -3.15 10.43
C LYS A 31 0.38 -2.92 10.04
N ALA A 32 1.26 -3.85 10.43
CA ALA A 32 2.69 -3.71 10.21
C ALA A 32 3.04 -3.58 8.72
N GLY A 33 2.33 -4.32 7.85
CA GLY A 33 2.48 -4.20 6.40
C GLY A 33 2.08 -2.81 5.89
N LEU A 34 0.92 -2.30 6.33
CA LEU A 34 0.45 -0.98 5.95
C LEU A 34 1.42 0.12 6.43
N GLU A 35 1.85 0.09 7.69
CA GLU A 35 2.78 1.08 8.26
C GLU A 35 4.12 1.07 7.53
N LYS A 36 4.65 -0.11 7.23
CA LYS A 36 5.90 -0.29 6.47
C LYS A 36 5.81 0.25 5.05
N ALA A 37 4.65 0.21 4.42
CA ALA A 37 4.43 0.75 3.09
C ALA A 37 4.16 2.28 3.11
N LEU A 38 3.40 2.75 4.09
CA LEU A 38 2.94 4.13 4.18
C LEU A 38 4.07 5.12 4.46
N VAL A 39 4.94 4.81 5.43
CA VAL A 39 6.03 5.70 5.86
C VAL A 39 6.99 6.08 4.71
N PRO A 40 7.59 5.13 3.96
CA PRO A 40 8.48 5.50 2.86
C PRO A 40 7.75 6.21 1.72
N THR A 41 6.50 5.82 1.43
CA THR A 41 5.68 6.48 0.39
C THR A 41 5.44 7.95 0.74
N PHE A 42 4.93 8.23 1.95
CA PHE A 42 4.75 9.60 2.44
C PHE A 42 6.06 10.39 2.44
N THR A 43 7.15 9.79 2.94
CA THR A 43 8.46 10.46 3.02
C THR A 43 8.95 10.91 1.64
N ASN A 44 8.87 10.03 0.64
CA ASN A 44 9.29 10.35 -0.73
C ASN A 44 8.42 11.45 -1.36
N LEU A 45 7.10 11.39 -1.14
CA LEU A 45 6.17 12.40 -1.66
C LEU A 45 6.31 13.75 -0.97
N TYR A 46 6.65 13.77 0.33
CA TYR A 46 6.91 15.01 1.07
C TYR A 46 8.21 15.67 0.59
N ILE A 47 9.27 14.88 0.32
CA ILE A 47 10.49 15.37 -0.33
C ILE A 47 10.18 15.92 -1.73
N GLN A 48 9.33 15.23 -2.50
CA GLN A 48 8.90 15.69 -3.82
C GLN A 48 8.13 17.02 -3.72
N GLN A 49 7.22 17.16 -2.76
CA GLN A 49 6.49 18.39 -2.49
C GLN A 49 7.45 19.54 -2.18
N ALA A 50 8.44 19.32 -1.32
CA ALA A 50 9.47 20.31 -1.02
C ALA A 50 10.22 20.75 -2.30
N GLY A 51 10.56 19.81 -3.17
CA GLY A 51 11.17 20.10 -4.47
C GLY A 51 10.31 20.94 -5.41
N ILE A 52 8.99 20.68 -5.44
CA ILE A 52 7.99 21.46 -6.20
C ILE A 52 7.94 22.91 -5.67
N LEU A 53 7.90 23.07 -4.35
CA LEU A 53 7.86 24.36 -3.66
C LEU A 53 9.22 25.10 -3.68
N GLY A 54 10.29 24.44 -4.13
CA GLY A 54 11.63 25.02 -4.15
C GLY A 54 12.29 25.10 -2.78
N ILE A 55 11.86 24.29 -1.81
CA ILE A 55 12.42 24.18 -0.47
C ILE A 55 13.61 23.20 -0.52
N PRO A 56 14.85 23.64 -0.29
CA PRO A 56 16.02 22.78 -0.33
C PRO A 56 16.24 22.03 1.00
N GLY A 57 17.08 21.00 0.98
CA GLY A 57 17.64 20.39 2.20
C GLY A 57 16.75 19.40 2.95
N ILE A 58 15.57 19.08 2.43
CA ILE A 58 14.69 18.05 3.01
C ILE A 58 15.22 16.66 2.64
N THR A 59 15.39 15.81 3.65
CA THR A 59 15.87 14.41 3.52
C THR A 59 14.97 13.47 4.31
N SER A 60 15.03 12.17 4.01
CA SER A 60 14.30 11.17 4.80
C SER A 60 14.65 11.22 6.29
N GLN A 61 15.92 11.45 6.61
CA GLN A 61 16.44 11.52 7.97
C GLN A 61 15.97 12.77 8.70
N SER A 62 15.90 13.91 8.01
CA SER A 62 15.42 15.16 8.62
C SER A 62 13.90 15.14 8.88
N ILE A 63 13.13 14.46 8.02
CA ILE A 63 11.67 14.31 8.21
C ILE A 63 11.37 13.35 9.37
N GLY A 64 12.09 12.23 9.46
CA GLY A 64 11.92 11.26 10.55
C GLY A 64 10.49 10.72 10.66
N ALA A 65 9.81 10.52 9.52
CA ALA A 65 8.41 10.13 9.51
C ALA A 65 8.18 8.78 10.19
N SER A 66 7.11 8.69 10.96
CA SER A 66 6.61 7.46 11.57
C SER A 66 5.09 7.43 11.53
N THR A 67 4.51 6.27 11.83
CA THR A 67 3.05 6.14 11.84
C THR A 67 2.59 5.10 12.85
N ASN A 68 1.34 5.23 13.28
CA ASN A 68 0.60 4.20 14.00
C ASN A 68 -0.80 4.10 13.40
N CYS A 69 -1.12 2.93 12.86
CA CYS A 69 -2.40 2.64 12.21
C CYS A 69 -3.33 1.81 13.10
N ASP A 70 -4.63 1.99 12.87
CA ASP A 70 -5.72 1.23 13.49
C ASP A 70 -6.87 1.04 12.47
N LYS A 71 -7.53 -0.11 12.52
CA LYS A 71 -8.62 -0.48 11.60
C LYS A 71 -9.98 -0.43 12.29
N GLY A 72 -10.52 0.75 12.54
CA GLY A 72 -11.90 0.90 13.05
C GLY A 72 -12.05 0.66 14.56
N GLY A 73 -10.97 0.83 15.30
CA GLY A 73 -10.91 0.93 16.75
C GLY A 73 -10.54 -0.37 17.47
N PRO A 74 -10.41 -0.31 18.82
CA PRO A 74 -9.79 -1.36 19.64
C PRO A 74 -10.53 -2.72 19.68
N LYS A 75 -11.70 -2.82 19.05
CA LYS A 75 -12.51 -4.05 18.97
C LYS A 75 -12.45 -4.73 17.61
N ILE A 76 -11.75 -4.11 16.65
CA ILE A 76 -11.60 -4.63 15.29
C ILE A 76 -10.14 -5.03 15.12
N ALA A 77 -9.90 -6.22 14.56
CA ALA A 77 -8.54 -6.64 14.27
C ALA A 77 -7.93 -5.74 13.18
N ASP A 78 -6.69 -5.31 13.36
CA ASP A 78 -5.94 -4.51 12.39
C ASP A 78 -5.45 -5.36 11.19
N THR A 79 -6.40 -5.93 10.46
CA THR A 79 -6.17 -6.80 9.31
C THR A 79 -7.25 -6.65 8.23
N GLY A 80 -6.86 -6.93 6.99
CA GLY A 80 -7.77 -6.98 5.85
C GLY A 80 -8.04 -5.64 5.16
N ALA A 81 -8.71 -5.72 4.02
CA ALA A 81 -9.14 -4.58 3.21
C ALA A 81 -10.26 -3.76 3.89
N GLY A 82 -10.48 -2.55 3.38
CA GLY A 82 -11.57 -1.67 3.77
C GLY A 82 -11.17 -0.19 3.84
N PRO A 83 -12.16 0.72 3.91
CA PRO A 83 -11.95 2.18 3.98
C PRO A 83 -11.73 2.70 5.40
N ASN A 84 -11.69 1.81 6.39
CA ASN A 84 -11.77 2.15 7.81
C ASN A 84 -10.41 2.15 8.52
N TRP A 85 -9.32 2.24 7.76
CA TRP A 85 -7.99 2.41 8.32
C TRP A 85 -7.74 3.89 8.62
N VAL A 86 -7.23 4.16 9.82
CA VAL A 86 -6.79 5.48 10.24
C VAL A 86 -5.34 5.37 10.69
N CYS A 87 -4.45 6.14 10.07
CA CYS A 87 -3.04 6.17 10.38
C CYS A 87 -2.65 7.54 10.90
N MET A 88 -2.22 7.61 12.17
CA MET A 88 -1.63 8.81 12.73
C MET A 88 -0.18 8.89 12.28
N MET A 89 0.11 9.77 11.33
CA MET A 89 1.45 10.08 10.84
C MET A 89 2.08 11.13 11.75
N SER A 90 3.38 11.00 12.01
CA SER A 90 4.17 11.94 12.80
C SER A 90 5.48 12.24 12.08
N TRP A 91 5.84 13.52 11.92
CA TRP A 91 7.07 13.92 11.20
C TRP A 91 7.55 15.31 11.59
N ILE A 92 8.75 15.67 11.14
CA ILE A 92 9.31 17.02 11.21
C ILE A 92 9.11 17.71 9.86
N ASP A 93 8.49 18.89 9.87
CA ASP A 93 8.26 19.67 8.66
C ASP A 93 9.50 20.43 8.17
N ASN A 94 9.33 21.15 7.06
CA ASN A 94 10.38 21.95 6.46
C ASN A 94 10.87 23.14 7.30
N HIS A 95 10.21 23.45 8.41
CA HIS A 95 10.60 24.46 9.39
C HIS A 95 11.20 23.84 10.66
N GLY A 96 11.42 22.53 10.68
CA GLY A 96 11.93 21.82 11.85
C GLY A 96 10.89 21.65 12.95
N GLN A 97 9.60 21.85 12.66
CA GLN A 97 8.53 21.68 13.63
C GLN A 97 7.92 20.29 13.56
N HIS A 98 7.57 19.76 14.72
CA HIS A 98 6.87 18.49 14.83
C HIS A 98 5.41 18.64 14.38
N GLN A 99 4.96 17.68 13.56
CA GLN A 99 3.62 17.62 13.01
C GLN A 99 3.01 16.24 13.25
N ASP A 100 1.71 16.22 13.55
CA ASP A 100 0.90 15.00 13.60
C ASP A 100 -0.31 15.15 12.67
N GLY A 101 -0.53 14.16 11.81
CA GLY A 101 -1.60 14.17 10.82
C GLY A 101 -2.40 12.87 10.84
N LYS A 102 -3.73 12.98 10.86
CA LYS A 102 -4.63 11.84 10.68
C LYS A 102 -4.82 11.55 9.20
N PHE A 103 -4.29 10.43 8.73
CA PHE A 103 -4.50 9.94 7.37
C PHE A 103 -5.64 8.92 7.35
N GLU A 104 -6.61 9.14 6.48
CA GLU A 104 -7.68 8.20 6.21
C GLU A 104 -7.24 7.31 5.04
N VAL A 105 -7.24 6.00 5.27
CA VAL A 105 -6.67 5.03 4.33
C VAL A 105 -7.73 4.03 3.91
N THR A 106 -7.86 3.84 2.60
CA THR A 106 -8.64 2.75 2.01
C THR A 106 -7.69 1.71 1.47
N VAL A 107 -7.76 0.49 1.99
CA VAL A 107 -6.96 -0.65 1.50
C VAL A 107 -7.87 -1.54 0.66
N HIS A 108 -7.39 -1.91 -0.53
CA HIS A 108 -8.07 -2.80 -1.47
C HIS A 108 -7.66 -4.26 -1.26
N THR A 109 -8.44 -5.19 -1.82
CA THR A 109 -8.21 -6.64 -1.66
C THR A 109 -6.93 -7.15 -2.33
N ASP A 110 -6.39 -6.40 -3.29
CA ASP A 110 -5.12 -6.67 -3.95
C ASP A 110 -3.92 -6.05 -3.22
N ALA A 111 -4.13 -5.58 -1.98
CA ALA A 111 -3.14 -4.93 -1.12
C ALA A 111 -2.59 -3.58 -1.66
N THR A 112 -3.29 -2.96 -2.62
CA THR A 112 -3.11 -1.54 -2.91
C THR A 112 -3.86 -0.68 -1.90
N TYR A 113 -3.46 0.58 -1.72
CA TYR A 113 -4.15 1.52 -0.85
C TYR A 113 -4.18 2.93 -1.42
N VAL A 114 -5.14 3.73 -0.96
CA VAL A 114 -5.21 5.19 -1.14
C VAL A 114 -5.23 5.84 0.24
N ALA A 115 -4.40 6.85 0.46
CA ALA A 115 -4.28 7.59 1.70
C ALA A 115 -4.53 9.09 1.46
N GLY A 116 -5.47 9.67 2.21
CA GLY A 116 -5.77 11.11 2.19
C GLY A 116 -5.29 11.79 3.48
N GLY A 117 -4.52 12.87 3.33
CA GLY A 117 -3.97 13.64 4.44
C GLY A 117 -4.82 14.86 4.85
N PRO A 118 -4.63 15.40 6.06
CA PRO A 118 -5.37 16.56 6.52
C PRO A 118 -4.87 17.84 5.83
N SER A 119 -5.72 18.46 5.01
CA SER A 119 -5.33 19.60 4.15
C SER A 119 -4.78 20.82 4.89
N LYS A 120 -5.17 21.02 6.16
CA LYS A 120 -4.62 22.08 7.02
C LYS A 120 -3.13 21.90 7.34
N ILE A 121 -2.60 20.68 7.20
CA ILE A 121 -1.22 20.33 7.55
C ILE A 121 -0.42 20.03 6.28
N VAL A 122 -0.94 19.19 5.38
CA VAL A 122 -0.22 18.78 4.15
C VAL A 122 -0.45 19.69 2.96
N GLY A 123 -1.33 20.69 3.09
CA GLY A 123 -1.73 21.60 2.02
C GLY A 123 -2.96 21.12 1.23
N LEU A 124 -3.42 21.95 0.31
CA LEU A 124 -4.57 21.66 -0.57
C LEU A 124 -4.19 20.66 -1.68
N ALA A 125 -5.18 20.18 -2.43
CA ALA A 125 -4.99 19.28 -3.56
C ALA A 125 -4.08 19.84 -4.65
N THR A 126 -4.02 21.17 -4.76
CA THR A 126 -3.09 21.91 -5.61
C THR A 126 -2.18 22.79 -4.78
N ILE A 127 -0.94 22.95 -5.25
CA ILE A 127 0.06 23.88 -4.71
C ILE A 127 0.65 24.67 -5.87
N THR A 128 1.06 25.89 -5.60
CA THR A 128 1.78 26.72 -6.57
C THR A 128 3.27 26.37 -6.52
N ASP A 129 3.81 25.88 -7.63
CA ASP A 129 5.22 25.53 -7.73
C ASP A 129 6.14 26.77 -7.71
N LYS A 130 7.45 26.55 -7.60
CA LYS A 130 8.44 27.64 -7.59
C LYS A 130 8.50 28.48 -8.88
N GLN A 131 7.82 28.07 -9.96
CA GLN A 131 7.66 28.85 -11.19
C GLN A 131 6.31 29.59 -11.25
N GLY A 132 5.48 29.51 -10.21
CA GLY A 132 4.18 30.15 -10.14
C GLY A 132 3.05 29.38 -10.81
N ARG A 133 3.22 28.09 -11.11
CA ARG A 133 2.18 27.25 -11.75
C ARG A 133 1.47 26.42 -10.70
N ASP A 134 0.16 26.28 -10.83
CA ASP A 134 -0.60 25.36 -10.00
C ASP A 134 -0.40 23.92 -10.48
N VAL A 135 0.07 23.08 -9.57
CA VAL A 135 0.35 21.66 -9.80
C VAL A 135 -0.30 20.80 -8.71
N ARG A 136 -0.46 19.50 -8.98
CA ARG A 136 -0.97 18.56 -7.97
C ARG A 136 -0.02 18.51 -6.78
N ASN A 137 -0.60 18.57 -5.58
CA ASN A 137 0.11 18.31 -4.35
C ASN A 137 0.27 16.79 -4.14
N PRO A 138 1.50 16.24 -4.17
CA PRO A 138 1.70 14.80 -4.09
C PRO A 138 1.32 14.20 -2.72
N VAL A 139 1.28 14.99 -1.64
CA VAL A 139 0.97 14.49 -0.28
C VAL A 139 -0.49 14.69 0.14
N PHE A 140 -1.31 15.37 -0.67
CA PHE A 140 -2.73 15.58 -0.36
C PHE A 140 -3.50 14.25 -0.36
N GLU A 141 -3.31 13.47 -1.42
CA GLU A 141 -3.85 12.13 -1.57
C GLU A 141 -2.90 11.34 -2.47
N PHE A 142 -2.53 10.14 -2.02
CA PHE A 142 -1.59 9.28 -2.72
C PHE A 142 -1.93 7.81 -2.55
N ASP A 143 -1.48 7.02 -3.51
CA ASP A 143 -1.63 5.58 -3.55
C ASP A 143 -0.32 4.85 -3.24
N GLY A 144 -0.43 3.56 -2.93
CA GLY A 144 0.73 2.70 -2.74
C GLY A 144 0.34 1.22 -2.68
N VAL A 145 1.33 0.37 -2.44
CA VAL A 145 1.17 -1.08 -2.37
C VAL A 145 1.79 -1.60 -1.08
N ILE A 146 1.03 -2.42 -0.35
CA ILE A 146 1.55 -3.16 0.79
C ILE A 146 2.38 -4.32 0.25
N THR A 147 3.70 -4.24 0.42
CA THR A 147 4.60 -5.33 0.03
C THR A 147 4.58 -6.42 1.08
N THR A 148 4.01 -7.57 0.74
CA THR A 148 4.09 -8.77 1.58
C THR A 148 5.43 -9.45 1.34
N ASN A 149 6.36 -9.32 2.28
CA ASN A 149 7.51 -10.22 2.29
C ASN A 149 7.01 -11.60 2.75
N SER A 150 7.02 -12.57 1.83
CA SER A 150 6.96 -14.00 2.16
C SER A 150 8.27 -14.46 2.79
#